data_AF-A0A9P4KEA3-F1
#
_entry.id   AF-A0A9P4KEA3-F1
#
_cell.length_a   1.000
_cell.length_b   1.000
_cell.length_c   1.000
_cell.angle_alpha   90.00
_cell.angle_beta   90.00
_cell.angle_gamma   90.00
#
_symmetry.space_group_name_H-M   'P 1'
#
loop_
_entity.id
_entity.type
_entity.pdbx_description
1 polymer ?
#
loop_
_entity_poly.entity_id
_entity_poly.type
_entity_poly.pdbx_seq_one_letter_code
_entity_poly.pdbx_strand_id
1 'polypeptide(L)'
;MTDSGKASSNLKSPQRLDTPLPSQLELLQLPQQKYNIDGRWKCISCSSQNSLKYSAGLHPFAHMKCHNCGDIWNPSCNTTSVLRRFLSKAEDPVAIPKFEGRLREEIPFFCICNDCGQTWRAKYANMLQKLKAKNKKATGKNDVMKESGTLLRTSLVRFGHMKCDCGATYSTDWYRFSVRHDAYFRVGYSESGYYYLPKER
;
A
#
# COMPACT_ATOMS: atom_id res chain seq x y z
N MET A 1 -6.54 -76.84 -33.74
CA MET A 1 -5.07 -76.80 -33.64
C MET A 1 -4.61 -75.66 -34.55
N THR A 2 -4.69 -74.40 -34.09
CA THR A 2 -3.60 -73.64 -33.42
C THR A 2 -2.31 -73.65 -34.24
N ASP A 3 -1.62 -72.56 -34.57
CA ASP A 3 -1.78 -71.12 -34.37
C ASP A 3 -0.58 -70.46 -35.10
N SER A 4 -0.59 -69.12 -35.19
CA SER A 4 0.57 -68.23 -35.22
C SER A 4 1.15 -67.77 -36.57
N GLY A 5 0.56 -66.68 -37.07
CA GLY A 5 1.25 -65.67 -37.85
C GLY A 5 2.14 -64.76 -36.98
N LYS A 6 3.26 -64.29 -37.53
CA LYS A 6 4.14 -63.27 -36.92
C LYS A 6 4.02 -61.95 -37.67
N ALA A 7 3.42 -60.95 -37.02
CA ALA A 7 3.50 -59.55 -37.41
C ALA A 7 4.44 -58.83 -36.43
N SER A 8 5.52 -58.24 -36.94
CA SER A 8 6.43 -57.39 -36.18
C SER A 8 5.90 -55.97 -36.11
N SER A 9 5.41 -55.55 -34.95
CA SER A 9 5.04 -54.16 -34.65
C SER A 9 6.21 -53.43 -33.97
N ASN A 10 6.80 -52.45 -34.66
CA ASN A 10 7.71 -51.47 -34.09
C ASN A 10 6.92 -50.43 -33.27
N LEU A 11 6.86 -50.60 -31.93
CA LEU A 11 6.44 -49.53 -31.02
C LEU A 11 7.65 -48.66 -30.66
N LYS A 12 7.68 -47.42 -31.16
CA LYS A 12 8.57 -46.37 -30.64
C LYS A 12 8.02 -45.88 -29.30
N SER A 13 8.82 -45.98 -28.25
CA SER A 13 8.52 -45.42 -26.93
C SER A 13 8.26 -43.91 -26.99
N PRO A 14 7.27 -43.39 -26.24
CA PRO A 14 7.06 -41.95 -26.12
C PRO A 14 8.19 -41.35 -25.28
N GLN A 15 9.01 -40.50 -25.89
CA GLN A 15 9.98 -39.68 -25.17
C GLN A 15 9.21 -38.71 -24.28
N ARG A 16 9.34 -38.88 -22.95
CA ARG A 16 8.85 -37.91 -21.97
C ARG A 16 9.64 -36.62 -22.13
N LEU A 17 8.96 -35.55 -22.53
CA LEU A 17 9.48 -34.20 -22.43
C LEU A 17 9.48 -33.80 -20.94
N ASP A 18 10.59 -34.07 -20.25
CA ASP A 18 10.83 -33.54 -18.91
C ASP A 18 11.06 -32.04 -19.01
N THR A 19 9.96 -31.28 -19.04
CA THR A 19 10.01 -29.82 -18.94
C THR A 19 10.25 -29.50 -17.46
N PRO A 20 11.36 -28.83 -17.10
CA PRO A 20 11.61 -28.48 -15.71
C PRO A 20 10.46 -27.60 -15.19
N LEU A 21 9.82 -28.02 -14.11
CA LEU A 21 8.82 -27.20 -13.45
C LEU A 21 9.53 -25.92 -12.93
N PRO A 22 9.07 -24.71 -13.30
CA PRO A 22 9.73 -23.49 -12.88
C PRO A 22 9.84 -23.44 -11.36
N SER A 23 10.99 -23.00 -10.87
CA SER A 23 11.20 -22.83 -9.43
C SER A 23 10.10 -21.91 -8.86
N GLN A 24 9.63 -22.16 -7.63
CA GLN A 24 8.56 -21.33 -7.03
C GLN A 24 8.90 -19.83 -6.95
N LEU A 25 10.19 -19.47 -7.10
CA LEU A 25 10.65 -18.09 -7.22
C LEU A 25 10.39 -17.45 -8.60
N GLU A 26 10.43 -18.21 -9.70
CA GLU A 26 10.18 -17.68 -11.06
C GLU A 26 8.71 -17.39 -11.33
N LEU A 27 7.79 -18.14 -10.71
CA LEU A 27 6.35 -17.88 -10.81
C LEU A 27 5.92 -16.54 -10.19
N LEU A 28 6.79 -15.91 -9.39
CA LEU A 28 6.56 -14.58 -8.80
C LEU A 28 7.03 -13.41 -9.69
N GLN A 29 7.70 -13.70 -10.83
CA GLN A 29 8.33 -12.68 -11.69
C GLN A 29 7.77 -12.63 -13.12
N LEU A 30 6.64 -13.28 -13.42
CA LEU A 30 5.99 -13.12 -14.73
C LEU A 30 5.61 -11.65 -14.96
N PRO A 31 5.73 -11.13 -16.20
CA PRO A 31 5.46 -9.73 -16.51
C PRO A 31 4.00 -9.40 -16.19
N GLN A 32 3.80 -8.67 -15.08
CA GLN A 32 2.51 -8.29 -14.50
C GLN A 32 1.68 -7.34 -15.40
N GLN A 33 2.22 -6.92 -16.54
CA GLN A 33 1.63 -5.94 -17.45
C GLN A 33 0.33 -6.38 -18.13
N LYS A 34 0.04 -7.68 -18.25
CA LYS A 34 -1.14 -8.14 -19.03
C LYS A 34 -2.47 -8.03 -18.27
N TYR A 35 -2.45 -7.88 -16.94
CA TYR A 35 -3.67 -8.01 -16.11
C TYR A 35 -3.98 -6.81 -15.20
N ASN A 36 -3.23 -5.70 -15.28
CA ASN A 36 -3.36 -4.55 -14.36
C ASN A 36 -3.35 -5.00 -12.88
N ILE A 37 -2.46 -5.94 -12.55
CA ILE A 37 -2.26 -6.45 -11.19
C ILE A 37 -0.90 -5.96 -10.74
N ASP A 38 -0.87 -5.03 -9.79
CA ASP A 38 0.38 -4.49 -9.26
C ASP A 38 1.02 -5.46 -8.26
N GLY A 39 0.21 -6.26 -7.56
CA GLY A 39 0.70 -7.19 -6.54
C GLY A 39 -0.33 -8.18 -6.05
N ARG A 40 0.01 -8.88 -4.96
CA ARG A 40 -0.87 -9.88 -4.32
C ARG A 40 -0.72 -9.86 -2.81
N TRP A 41 -1.74 -10.35 -2.11
CA TRP A 41 -1.67 -10.64 -0.68
C TRP A 41 -2.30 -11.99 -0.36
N LYS A 42 -1.79 -12.68 0.66
CA LYS A 42 -2.30 -13.97 1.15
C LYS A 42 -3.07 -13.75 2.44
N CYS A 43 -4.35 -14.15 2.45
CA CYS A 43 -5.19 -14.05 3.63
C CYS A 43 -4.66 -14.94 4.75
N ILE A 44 -4.57 -14.41 5.97
CA ILE A 44 -4.06 -15.17 7.11
C ILE A 44 -5.04 -16.26 7.57
N SER A 45 -6.35 -16.05 7.40
CA SER A 45 -7.38 -16.96 7.91
C SER A 45 -7.63 -18.17 7.01
N CYS A 46 -7.69 -17.97 5.69
CA CYS A 46 -7.99 -19.06 4.73
C CYS A 46 -6.86 -19.35 3.74
N SER A 47 -5.71 -18.68 3.84
CA SER A 47 -4.57 -18.82 2.92
C SER A 47 -4.84 -18.50 1.44
N SER A 48 -6.05 -18.07 1.06
CA SER A 48 -6.37 -17.68 -0.32
C SER A 48 -5.55 -16.46 -0.74
N GLN A 49 -5.15 -16.45 -2.01
CA GLN A 49 -4.37 -15.37 -2.61
C GLN A 49 -5.29 -14.36 -3.29
N ASN A 50 -5.13 -13.09 -2.95
CA ASN A 50 -5.93 -11.98 -3.42
C ASN A 50 -5.05 -11.05 -4.27
N SER A 51 -5.64 -10.48 -5.34
CA SER A 51 -4.93 -9.53 -6.21
C SER A 51 -4.97 -8.13 -5.63
N LEU A 52 -3.88 -7.38 -5.78
CA LEU A 52 -3.81 -5.95 -5.53
C LEU A 52 -3.85 -5.25 -6.88
N LYS A 53 -4.87 -4.42 -7.07
CA LYS A 53 -5.02 -3.56 -8.24
C LYS A 53 -5.01 -2.12 -7.77
N TYR A 54 -3.94 -1.42 -8.07
CA TYR A 54 -3.80 -0.02 -7.77
C TYR A 54 -4.68 0.78 -8.73
N SER A 55 -5.49 1.66 -8.17
CA SER A 55 -6.39 2.55 -8.89
C SER A 55 -6.08 3.99 -8.52
N ALA A 56 -6.30 4.88 -9.49
CA ALA A 56 -6.21 6.30 -9.22
C ALA A 56 -7.37 6.73 -8.30
N GLY A 57 -7.08 7.62 -7.35
CA GLY A 57 -8.07 8.26 -6.50
C GLY A 57 -7.78 8.13 -5.00
N LEU A 58 -8.87 8.24 -4.24
CA LEU A 58 -8.84 8.25 -2.77
C LEU A 58 -8.65 6.85 -2.15
N HIS A 59 -9.03 5.81 -2.89
CA HIS A 59 -9.08 4.41 -2.45
C HIS A 59 -8.20 3.53 -3.35
N PRO A 60 -6.86 3.56 -3.19
CA PRO A 60 -5.95 2.99 -4.18
C PRO A 60 -6.16 1.49 -4.43
N PHE A 61 -6.65 0.72 -3.47
CA PHE A 61 -6.94 -0.71 -3.65
C PHE A 61 -8.41 -1.03 -3.45
N ALA A 62 -9.30 -0.04 -3.61
CA ALA A 62 -10.73 -0.16 -3.36
C ALA A 62 -11.00 -0.84 -2.00
N HIS A 63 -11.58 -2.05 -2.01
CA HIS A 63 -11.85 -2.89 -0.84
C HIS A 63 -10.84 -4.03 -0.73
N MET A 64 -10.11 -4.09 0.38
CA MET A 64 -9.15 -5.15 0.68
C MET A 64 -9.78 -6.27 1.51
N LYS A 65 -10.81 -6.92 0.94
CA LYS A 65 -11.45 -8.12 1.50
C LYS A 65 -10.98 -9.37 0.78
N CYS A 66 -10.81 -10.46 1.53
CA CYS A 66 -10.50 -11.75 0.97
C CYS A 66 -11.70 -12.24 0.14
N HIS A 67 -11.49 -12.58 -1.13
CA HIS A 67 -12.57 -13.06 -2.00
C HIS A 67 -13.15 -14.42 -1.55
N ASN A 68 -12.41 -15.18 -0.74
CA ASN A 68 -12.83 -16.52 -0.31
C ASN A 68 -13.57 -16.51 1.04
N CYS A 69 -13.02 -15.87 2.08
CA CYS A 69 -13.62 -15.86 3.42
C CYS A 69 -14.20 -14.51 3.86
N GLY A 70 -14.02 -13.44 3.07
CA GLY A 70 -14.50 -12.10 3.41
C GLY A 70 -13.63 -11.31 4.39
N ASP A 71 -12.63 -11.93 5.02
CA ASP A 71 -11.77 -11.24 5.98
C ASP A 71 -11.02 -10.06 5.37
N ILE A 72 -10.92 -8.98 6.14
CA ILE A 72 -10.22 -7.77 5.75
C ILE A 72 -8.71 -7.96 5.94
N TRP A 73 -7.94 -7.44 4.99
CA TRP A 73 -6.48 -7.43 5.10
C TRP A 73 -6.03 -6.74 6.39
N ASN A 74 -5.00 -7.30 7.01
CA ASN A 74 -4.32 -6.73 8.16
C ASN A 74 -2.80 -6.88 8.02
N PRO A 75 -1.99 -6.17 8.82
CA PRO A 75 -0.52 -6.22 8.72
C PRO A 75 0.12 -7.61 8.90
N SER A 76 -0.61 -8.59 9.45
CA SER A 76 -0.13 -9.98 9.57
C SER A 76 -0.29 -10.78 8.28
N CYS A 77 -1.07 -10.30 7.32
CA CYS A 77 -1.18 -10.92 6.00
C CYS A 77 0.15 -10.83 5.23
N ASN A 78 0.48 -11.87 4.47
CA ASN A 78 1.67 -11.84 3.61
C ASN A 78 1.35 -11.06 2.34
N THR A 79 2.25 -10.17 1.90
CA THR A 79 2.04 -9.31 0.74
C THR A 79 3.27 -9.33 -0.16
N THR A 80 3.06 -9.18 -1.46
CA THR A 80 4.13 -8.78 -2.38
C THR A 80 4.72 -7.43 -1.97
N SER A 81 5.85 -7.05 -2.56
CA SER A 81 6.60 -5.83 -2.23
C SER A 81 5.87 -4.50 -2.47
N VAL A 82 4.66 -4.54 -3.06
CA VAL A 82 3.75 -3.40 -3.28
C VAL A 82 3.33 -2.76 -1.96
N LEU A 83 2.93 -3.57 -0.97
CA LEU A 83 2.50 -3.10 0.33
C LEU A 83 3.65 -3.22 1.32
N ARG A 84 3.83 -2.19 2.13
CA ARG A 84 4.70 -2.15 3.29
C ARG A 84 3.85 -1.89 4.52
N ARG A 85 4.13 -2.60 5.61
CA ARG A 85 3.42 -2.39 6.87
C ARG A 85 3.77 -1.00 7.40
N PHE A 86 2.77 -0.26 7.85
CA PHE A 86 2.96 0.98 8.59
C PHE A 86 2.42 0.79 10.00
N LEU A 87 3.30 0.34 10.91
CA LEU A 87 2.91 -0.11 12.25
C LEU A 87 2.61 1.02 13.23
N SER A 88 2.80 2.27 12.83
CA SER A 88 2.51 3.41 13.71
C SER A 88 1.02 3.41 14.06
N LYS A 89 0.72 3.27 15.35
CA LYS A 89 -0.60 3.52 15.94
C LYS A 89 -0.69 4.88 16.63
N ALA A 90 0.27 5.77 16.35
CA ALA A 90 0.27 7.10 16.92
C ALA A 90 -1.04 7.83 16.59
N GLU A 91 -1.46 8.70 17.51
CA GLU A 91 -2.58 9.60 17.31
C GLU A 91 -2.34 10.52 16.12
N ASP A 92 -3.42 10.97 15.51
CA ASP A 92 -3.33 11.90 14.38
C ASP A 92 -3.03 13.33 14.86
N PRO A 93 -2.11 14.06 14.21
CA PRO A 93 -1.33 13.64 13.05
C PRO A 93 -0.11 12.77 13.40
N VAL A 94 0.17 11.81 12.53
CA VAL A 94 1.31 10.89 12.64
C VAL A 94 2.57 11.54 12.05
N ALA A 95 3.63 11.60 12.85
CA ALA A 95 4.95 11.99 12.38
C ALA A 95 5.60 10.90 11.52
N ILE A 96 6.14 11.30 10.39
CA ILE A 96 6.86 10.44 9.45
C ILE A 96 8.22 11.05 9.11
N PRO A 97 9.20 10.24 8.67
CA PRO A 97 10.44 10.75 8.13
C PRO A 97 10.18 11.83 7.09
N LYS A 98 11.06 12.83 7.03
CA LYS A 98 10.95 13.88 6.02
C LYS A 98 10.86 13.23 4.65
N PHE A 99 9.92 13.70 3.86
CA PHE A 99 9.97 13.40 2.46
C PHE A 99 11.22 14.07 1.83
N GLU A 100 12.18 13.26 1.39
CA GLU A 100 13.39 13.69 0.69
C GLU A 100 13.49 13.01 -0.68
N GLY A 101 14.14 13.68 -1.64
CA GLY A 101 14.23 13.18 -3.02
C GLY A 101 12.86 12.87 -3.62
N ARG A 102 12.72 11.73 -4.29
CA ARG A 102 11.48 11.27 -4.92
C ARG A 102 10.30 11.10 -3.95
N LEU A 103 10.59 10.89 -2.66
CA LEU A 103 9.53 10.78 -1.65
C LEU A 103 8.87 12.14 -1.36
N ARG A 104 9.50 13.29 -1.69
CA ARG A 104 8.83 14.62 -1.61
C ARG A 104 7.57 14.68 -2.43
N GLU A 105 7.56 13.93 -3.51
CA GLU A 105 6.48 13.95 -4.45
C GLU A 105 5.43 12.91 -4.11
N GLU A 106 5.55 12.08 -3.07
CA GLU A 106 4.59 10.99 -2.84
C GLU A 106 4.17 10.93 -1.37
N ILE A 107 2.86 10.84 -1.10
CA ILE A 107 2.36 10.41 0.22
C ILE A 107 1.90 8.96 0.05
N PRO A 108 2.78 7.99 0.27
CA PRO A 108 2.48 6.60 0.03
C PRO A 108 1.74 5.98 1.21
N PHE A 109 1.06 6.74 2.07
CA PHE A 109 0.47 6.24 3.32
C PHE A 109 -1.04 6.14 3.24
N PHE A 110 -1.57 5.05 3.77
CA PHE A 110 -2.98 4.70 3.67
C PHE A 110 -3.48 4.02 4.96
N CYS A 111 -4.78 4.06 5.17
CA CYS A 111 -5.47 3.24 6.16
C CYS A 111 -6.57 2.39 5.52
N ILE A 112 -7.10 1.42 6.27
CA ILE A 112 -8.17 0.52 5.86
C ILE A 112 -9.29 0.60 6.88
N CYS A 113 -10.52 0.74 6.41
CA CYS A 113 -11.71 0.61 7.23
C CYS A 113 -11.82 -0.83 7.77
N ASN A 114 -11.89 -0.98 9.09
CA ASN A 114 -12.00 -2.30 9.73
C ASN A 114 -13.36 -2.98 9.49
N ASP A 115 -14.38 -2.24 9.05
CA ASP A 115 -15.73 -2.79 8.85
C ASP A 115 -15.94 -3.28 7.40
N CYS A 116 -15.51 -2.48 6.42
CA CYS A 116 -15.74 -2.78 5.01
C CYS A 116 -14.48 -3.11 4.21
N GLY A 117 -13.28 -2.83 4.73
CA GLY A 117 -12.02 -3.03 4.04
C GLY A 117 -11.69 -1.95 3.00
N GLN A 118 -12.48 -0.87 2.90
CA GLN A 118 -12.18 0.23 1.98
C GLN A 118 -10.89 0.93 2.39
N THR A 119 -10.01 1.16 1.42
CA THR A 119 -8.71 1.82 1.61
C THR A 119 -8.85 3.33 1.53
N TRP A 120 -8.10 4.08 2.32
CA TRP A 120 -8.14 5.53 2.33
C TRP A 120 -6.73 6.11 2.33
N ARG A 121 -6.50 7.07 1.44
CA ARG A 121 -5.24 7.81 1.40
C ARG A 121 -5.12 8.76 2.59
N ALA A 122 -3.99 8.73 3.28
CA ALA A 122 -3.66 9.72 4.29
C ALA A 122 -3.71 11.12 3.67
N LYS A 123 -4.00 12.15 4.44
CA LYS A 123 -3.78 13.54 4.02
C LYS A 123 -2.52 14.00 4.72
N TYR A 124 -1.71 14.87 4.15
CA TYR A 124 -0.67 15.49 4.98
C TYR A 124 -1.36 16.43 6.00
N ALA A 125 -0.74 16.65 7.15
CA ALA A 125 -1.18 17.57 8.19
C ALA A 125 -0.29 18.84 8.20
N ASN A 126 -0.85 19.99 7.82
CA ASN A 126 -0.08 21.23 7.66
C ASN A 126 0.19 21.89 9.03
N MET A 127 1.10 21.35 9.85
CA MET A 127 1.39 21.91 11.19
C MET A 127 1.96 23.33 11.17
N LEU A 128 2.58 23.76 10.05
CA LEU A 128 3.23 25.08 10.00
C LEU A 128 2.24 26.25 10.10
N GLN A 129 0.96 26.09 9.74
CA GLN A 129 -0.01 27.18 9.87
C GLN A 129 -0.63 27.29 11.27
N LYS A 130 -0.87 26.18 11.98
CA LYS A 130 -1.40 26.22 13.35
C LYS A 130 -0.36 26.63 14.39
N LEU A 131 0.91 26.22 14.23
CA LEU A 131 1.99 26.67 15.10
C LEU A 131 2.31 28.16 14.89
N LYS A 132 2.30 28.65 13.65
CA LYS A 132 2.43 30.10 13.38
C LYS A 132 1.23 30.90 13.90
N ALA A 133 0.00 30.39 13.80
CA ALA A 133 -1.20 31.07 14.33
C ALA A 133 -1.27 31.11 15.86
N LYS A 134 -0.75 30.08 16.54
CA LYS A 134 -0.62 30.08 18.02
C LYS A 134 0.55 30.94 18.49
N ASN A 135 1.68 30.93 17.80
CA ASN A 135 2.84 31.76 18.18
C ASN A 135 2.65 33.25 17.89
N LYS A 136 1.87 33.64 16.87
CA LYS A 136 1.50 35.05 16.64
C LYS A 136 0.57 35.64 17.70
N LYS A 137 -0.16 34.81 18.45
CA LYS A 137 -1.00 35.24 19.58
C LYS A 137 -0.25 35.27 20.92
N ALA A 138 0.99 34.76 20.95
CA ALA A 138 1.83 34.71 22.16
C ALA A 138 3.07 35.63 22.08
N THR A 139 3.26 36.41 21.01
CA THR A 139 4.32 37.41 20.93
C THR A 139 3.92 38.68 21.67
N GLY A 140 3.88 38.55 22.99
CA GLY A 140 3.68 39.62 23.95
C GLY A 140 4.53 39.37 25.18
N LYS A 141 5.82 39.06 24.99
CA LYS A 141 6.99 39.44 25.82
C LYS A 141 8.18 38.55 25.47
N ASN A 142 9.34 39.21 25.43
CA ASN A 142 10.65 38.67 25.11
C ASN A 142 11.00 37.48 26.02
N ASP A 143 11.67 36.47 25.47
CA ASP A 143 12.95 36.03 26.05
C ASP A 143 13.75 35.18 25.08
N VAL A 144 15.05 35.45 25.10
CA VAL A 144 16.10 34.80 24.34
C VAL A 144 16.36 33.43 24.97
N MET A 145 16.10 32.35 24.25
CA MET A 145 16.70 31.06 24.56
C MET A 145 17.16 30.38 23.27
N LYS A 146 18.48 30.36 23.10
CA LYS A 146 19.19 29.52 22.15
C LYS A 146 19.04 28.07 22.61
N GLU A 147 18.41 27.23 21.82
CA GLU A 147 18.66 25.80 21.83
C GLU A 147 18.89 25.29 20.41
N SER A 148 20.15 24.95 20.17
CA SER A 148 20.63 24.17 19.05
C SER A 148 20.09 22.74 19.17
N GLY A 149 18.83 22.54 18.84
CA GLY A 149 18.25 21.23 18.58
C GLY A 149 17.99 21.12 17.09
N THR A 150 18.77 20.32 16.37
CA THR A 150 18.47 19.97 14.97
C THR A 150 17.08 19.36 14.93
N LEU A 151 16.06 20.17 14.66
CA LEU A 151 14.70 19.70 14.42
C LEU A 151 14.79 18.68 13.29
N LEU A 152 14.73 17.40 13.64
CA LEU A 152 14.46 16.33 12.69
C LEU A 152 13.26 16.82 11.88
N ARG A 153 13.49 17.12 10.59
CA ARG A 153 12.55 17.86 9.76
C ARG A 153 11.38 16.95 9.38
N THR A 154 10.61 16.45 10.35
CA THR A 154 9.57 15.46 10.12
C THR A 154 8.44 16.02 9.26
N SER A 155 7.87 15.16 8.42
CA SER A 155 6.60 15.41 7.76
C SER A 155 5.49 14.84 8.62
N LEU A 156 4.25 15.30 8.41
CA LEU A 156 3.11 14.85 9.20
C LEU A 156 1.99 14.42 8.28
N VAL A 157 1.41 13.27 8.56
CA VAL A 157 0.24 12.76 7.86
C VAL A 157 -0.91 12.59 8.85
N ARG A 158 -2.13 12.66 8.36
CA ARG A 158 -3.36 12.48 9.13
C ARG A 158 -4.24 11.46 8.43
N PHE A 159 -4.81 10.59 9.24
CA PHE A 159 -5.88 9.67 8.86
C PHE A 159 -7.23 10.10 9.45
N GLY A 160 -7.22 11.06 10.40
CA GLY A 160 -8.39 11.58 11.09
C GLY A 160 -9.45 12.24 10.22
N HIS A 161 -10.68 12.26 10.75
CA HIS A 161 -11.91 12.80 10.14
C HIS A 161 -12.31 12.14 8.81
N MET A 162 -11.85 10.92 8.54
CA MET A 162 -12.36 10.12 7.44
C MET A 162 -13.70 9.48 7.84
N LYS A 163 -14.69 9.58 6.96
CA LYS A 163 -15.96 8.86 7.04
C LYS A 163 -15.97 7.87 5.88
N CYS A 164 -16.05 6.59 6.19
CA CYS A 164 -16.14 5.53 5.21
C CYS A 164 -17.51 5.54 4.53
N ASP A 165 -17.59 5.05 3.30
CA ASP A 165 -18.87 4.91 2.59
C ASP A 165 -19.81 3.91 3.29
N CYS A 166 -19.26 2.97 4.08
CA CYS A 166 -20.04 2.06 4.91
C CYS A 166 -20.57 2.69 6.21
N GLY A 167 -20.34 3.99 6.45
CA GLY A 167 -20.78 4.71 7.65
C GLY A 167 -19.77 4.70 8.80
N ALA A 168 -18.75 3.85 8.75
CA ALA A 168 -17.69 3.81 9.77
C ALA A 168 -16.93 5.14 9.82
N THR A 169 -16.69 5.65 11.02
CA THR A 169 -15.80 6.80 11.22
C THR A 169 -14.41 6.28 11.57
N TYR A 170 -13.38 6.94 11.03
CA TYR A 170 -12.00 6.57 11.32
C TYR A 170 -11.70 6.52 12.82
N SER A 171 -10.95 5.50 13.20
CA SER A 171 -10.42 5.28 14.54
C SER A 171 -8.97 4.75 14.43
N THR A 172 -8.20 4.88 15.52
CA THR A 172 -6.77 4.55 15.55
C THR A 172 -6.46 3.05 15.42
N ASP A 173 -7.47 2.20 15.52
CA ASP A 173 -7.42 0.76 15.30
C ASP A 173 -7.47 0.37 13.82
N TRP A 174 -7.83 1.29 12.92
CA TRP A 174 -7.80 1.05 11.47
C TRP A 174 -6.38 0.70 11.02
N TYR A 175 -6.25 -0.38 10.26
CA TYR A 175 -4.95 -0.82 9.79
C TYR A 175 -4.32 0.21 8.85
N ARG A 176 -3.03 0.47 9.03
CA ARG A 176 -2.27 1.40 8.20
C ARG A 176 -1.18 0.68 7.41
N PHE A 177 -0.92 1.17 6.21
CA PHE A 177 0.11 0.63 5.34
C PHE A 177 0.71 1.74 4.48
N SER A 178 1.83 1.43 3.83
CA SER A 178 2.38 2.26 2.77
C SER A 178 2.61 1.49 1.48
N VAL A 179 2.66 2.19 0.36
CA VAL A 179 3.04 1.62 -0.94
C VAL A 179 4.46 2.03 -1.32
N ARG A 180 5.13 1.23 -2.16
CA ARG A 180 6.51 1.56 -2.58
C ARG A 180 6.61 2.81 -3.46
N HIS A 181 5.65 2.97 -4.37
CA HIS A 181 5.62 4.04 -5.37
C HIS A 181 4.16 4.38 -5.64
N ASP A 182 3.83 5.67 -5.61
CA ASP A 182 2.55 6.15 -6.09
C ASP A 182 2.65 6.47 -7.57
N ALA A 183 2.15 5.58 -8.42
CA ALA A 183 2.23 5.76 -9.86
C ALA A 183 1.32 6.87 -10.42
N TYR A 184 0.39 7.41 -9.63
CA TYR A 184 -0.70 8.24 -10.14
C TYR A 184 -0.73 9.64 -9.57
N PHE A 185 -0.22 9.84 -8.35
CA PHE A 185 -0.25 11.14 -7.70
C PHE A 185 1.14 11.62 -7.33
N ARG A 186 1.33 12.92 -7.50
CA ARG A 186 2.40 13.66 -6.84
C ARG A 186 1.87 14.62 -5.78
N VAL A 187 2.71 14.96 -4.83
CA VAL A 187 2.47 16.01 -3.83
C VAL A 187 2.80 17.35 -4.48
N GLY A 188 1.78 18.15 -4.75
CA GLY A 188 1.93 19.57 -5.08
C GLY A 188 2.12 20.40 -3.82
N TYR A 189 2.77 21.56 -3.93
CA TYR A 189 2.94 22.51 -2.84
C TYR A 189 2.33 23.87 -3.22
N SER A 190 1.71 24.54 -2.26
CA SER A 190 1.20 25.91 -2.36
C SER A 190 1.35 26.63 -1.02
N GLU A 191 1.10 27.93 -1.01
CA GLU A 191 1.09 28.75 0.21
C GLU A 191 0.04 28.26 1.23
N SER A 192 -1.08 27.69 0.76
CA SER A 192 -2.14 27.12 1.59
C SER A 192 -1.85 25.69 2.06
N GLY A 193 -0.79 25.06 1.56
CA GLY A 193 -0.36 23.70 1.90
C GLY A 193 -0.05 22.85 0.69
N TYR A 194 0.13 21.56 0.91
CA TYR A 194 0.26 20.59 -0.18
C TYR A 194 -1.11 20.04 -0.56
N TYR A 195 -1.20 19.54 -1.78
CA TYR A 195 -2.38 18.93 -2.37
C TYR A 195 -1.94 17.79 -3.27
N TYR A 196 -2.87 16.89 -3.59
CA TYR A 196 -2.59 15.78 -4.50
C TYR A 196 -2.82 16.24 -5.93
N LEU A 197 -1.77 16.17 -6.74
CA LEU A 197 -1.83 16.41 -8.17
C LEU A 197 -1.72 15.07 -8.89
N PRO A 198 -2.60 14.76 -9.85
CA PRO A 198 -2.35 13.66 -10.78
C PRO A 198 -0.97 13.85 -11.45
N LYS A 199 -0.21 12.77 -11.63
CA LYS A 199 0.97 12.79 -12.51
C LYS A 199 0.47 12.91 -13.95
N GLU A 200 0.98 13.89 -14.70
CA GLU A 200 0.74 13.99 -16.14
C GLU A 200 1.37 12.75 -16.81
N ARG A 201 0.60 12.08 -17.67
CA ARG A 201 1.03 10.87 -18.39
C ARG A 201 1.86 11.21 -19.62
#